data_AF-A0A1G1M9K2-F1
#
_entry.id   AF-A0A1G1M9K2-F1
#
_cell.length_a   1.000
_cell.length_b   1.000
_cell.length_c   1.000
_cell.angle_alpha   90.00
_cell.angle_beta   90.00
_cell.angle_gamma   90.00
#
_symmetry.space_group_name_H-M   'P 1'
#
loop_
_entity.id
_entity.type
_entity.pdbx_description
1 polymer ?
#
loop_
_entity_poly.entity_id
_entity_poly.type
_entity_poly.pdbx_seq_one_letter_code
_entity_poly.pdbx_strand_id
1 'polypeptide(L)'
;MKIKAASAGGLVFALFVITPFSLCQASDPVIVTSVIDGETLQLSNDEKVRLIGIDVPASSKNVKLRDDIKNTGKDAATLIAAGKNAAKFLRKLLKNEKVVLEYDAGEKDKSGRRWAYIYFYLDPKLNMEIPEAWYAELSPETEERQLRVFLNATMIRSGYALMKIIPPNVKFQDLFSKLQDEAKEQKRGMWE
;
A
#
# COMPACT_ATOMS: atom_id res chain seq x y z
N MET A 1 -70.17 31.60 -2.02
CA MET A 1 -69.37 30.36 -2.22
C MET A 1 -67.92 30.78 -2.43
N LYS A 2 -67.08 30.62 -1.39
CA LYS A 2 -65.84 29.80 -1.35
C LYS A 2 -64.78 30.12 -2.43
N ILE A 3 -63.47 30.18 -2.23
CA ILE A 3 -62.48 30.12 -1.14
C ILE A 3 -61.14 30.53 -1.82
N LYS A 4 -60.33 31.34 -1.12
CA LYS A 4 -58.85 31.45 -1.04
C LYS A 4 -57.93 31.39 -2.27
N ALA A 5 -56.93 32.27 -2.14
CA ALA A 5 -55.64 32.33 -2.81
C ALA A 5 -54.85 31.01 -2.81
N ALA A 6 -54.10 30.81 -3.89
CA ALA A 6 -52.96 29.91 -4.04
C ALA A 6 -51.99 30.60 -5.02
N SER A 7 -50.67 30.53 -4.94
CA SER A 7 -49.72 30.04 -3.95
C SER A 7 -48.38 30.68 -4.38
N ALA A 8 -47.56 31.07 -3.41
CA ALA A 8 -46.23 31.64 -3.65
C ALA A 8 -45.37 30.70 -4.52
N GLY A 9 -44.86 31.21 -5.64
CA GLY A 9 -43.82 30.57 -6.44
C GLY A 9 -42.48 30.67 -5.72
N GLY A 10 -42.18 29.70 -4.86
CA GLY A 10 -40.86 29.53 -4.26
C GLY A 10 -39.88 29.04 -5.32
N LEU A 11 -38.97 29.92 -5.74
CA LEU A 11 -37.83 29.57 -6.58
C LEU A 11 -36.84 28.78 -5.72
N VAL A 12 -36.89 27.44 -5.76
CA VAL A 12 -35.90 26.59 -5.11
C VAL A 12 -34.62 26.63 -5.95
N PHE A 13 -33.67 27.47 -5.55
CA PHE A 13 -32.28 27.32 -5.99
C PHE A 13 -31.72 26.05 -5.37
N ALA A 14 -31.77 24.94 -6.11
CA ALA A 14 -30.99 23.76 -5.78
C ALA A 14 -29.51 24.10 -6.03
N LEU A 15 -28.85 24.64 -5.01
CA LEU A 15 -27.40 24.78 -4.98
C LEU A 15 -26.85 23.35 -4.87
N PHE A 16 -26.58 22.70 -6.01
CA PHE A 16 -25.77 21.48 -6.03
C PHE A 16 -24.37 21.89 -5.58
N VAL A 17 -24.11 21.76 -4.27
CA VAL A 17 -22.75 21.72 -3.75
C VAL A 17 -22.16 20.43 -4.29
N ILE A 18 -21.56 20.50 -5.48
CA ILE A 18 -20.67 19.46 -5.97
C ILE A 18 -19.44 19.57 -5.08
N THR A 19 -19.48 18.91 -3.92
CA THR A 19 -18.24 18.65 -3.20
C THR A 19 -17.36 17.89 -4.18
N PRO A 20 -16.12 18.35 -4.46
CA PRO A 20 -15.17 17.48 -5.12
C PRO A 20 -14.93 16.36 -4.12
N PHE A 21 -15.69 15.27 -4.26
CA PHE A 21 -15.32 14.01 -3.68
C PHE A 21 -13.96 13.73 -4.32
N SER A 22 -12.88 13.94 -3.56
CA SER A 22 -11.54 13.57 -3.98
C SER A 22 -11.62 12.08 -4.29
N LEU A 23 -11.78 11.75 -5.57
CA LEU A 23 -11.69 10.40 -6.07
C LEU A 23 -10.26 9.97 -5.75
N CYS A 24 -10.12 9.21 -4.66
CA CYS A 24 -8.95 8.40 -4.43
C CYS A 24 -8.92 7.40 -5.58
N GLN A 25 -8.26 7.76 -6.68
CA GLN A 25 -8.40 7.04 -7.93
C GLN A 25 -7.48 5.81 -7.88
N ALA A 26 -8.06 4.70 -7.44
CA ALA A 26 -7.46 3.39 -7.63
C ALA A 26 -7.38 3.10 -9.14
N SER A 27 -6.28 2.50 -9.59
CA SER A 27 -6.10 2.13 -10.99
C SER A 27 -6.97 0.93 -11.38
N ASP A 28 -7.16 0.73 -12.69
CA ASP A 28 -7.59 -0.58 -13.19
C ASP A 28 -6.60 -1.67 -12.71
N PRO A 29 -7.07 -2.90 -12.43
CA PRO A 29 -6.21 -3.99 -12.03
C PRO A 29 -5.15 -4.33 -13.11
N VAL A 30 -3.91 -4.49 -12.68
CA VAL A 30 -2.75 -4.81 -13.54
C VAL A 30 -1.98 -6.00 -12.98
N ILE A 31 -1.36 -6.79 -13.84
CA ILE A 31 -0.67 -8.01 -13.42
C ILE A 31 0.77 -7.69 -13.02
N VAL A 32 1.22 -8.21 -11.89
CA VAL A 32 2.64 -8.21 -11.52
C VAL A 32 3.37 -9.31 -12.29
N THR A 33 4.32 -8.91 -13.14
CA THR A 33 5.12 -9.85 -13.94
C THR A 33 6.38 -10.30 -13.20
N SER A 34 7.00 -9.41 -12.42
CA SER A 34 8.14 -9.78 -11.58
C SER A 34 8.38 -8.81 -10.43
N VAL A 35 9.12 -9.28 -9.42
CA VAL A 35 9.62 -8.48 -8.30
C VAL A 35 11.11 -8.22 -8.56
N ILE A 36 11.45 -6.97 -8.89
CA ILE A 36 12.81 -6.55 -9.28
C ILE A 36 13.72 -6.59 -8.06
N ASP A 37 13.30 -5.92 -6.98
CA ASP A 37 13.97 -5.90 -5.68
C ASP A 37 12.93 -6.01 -4.55
N GLY A 38 13.33 -5.86 -3.30
CA GLY A 38 12.43 -6.00 -2.15
C GLY A 38 11.26 -4.99 -2.09
N GLU A 39 11.22 -3.98 -2.96
CA GLU A 39 10.26 -2.88 -2.88
C GLU A 39 9.83 -2.33 -4.25
N THR A 40 10.31 -2.93 -5.35
CA THR A 40 10.05 -2.53 -6.73
C THR A 40 9.47 -3.68 -7.54
N LEU A 41 8.31 -3.42 -8.15
CA LEU A 41 7.56 -4.36 -8.99
C LEU A 41 7.69 -3.97 -10.48
N GLN A 42 7.71 -4.99 -11.34
CA GLN A 42 7.49 -4.86 -12.77
C GLN A 42 6.05 -5.31 -13.08
N LEU A 43 5.34 -4.49 -13.85
CA LEU A 43 3.95 -4.74 -14.22
C LEU A 43 3.84 -5.20 -15.68
N SER A 44 2.66 -5.71 -16.05
CA SER A 44 2.37 -6.20 -17.40
C SER A 44 2.19 -5.08 -18.45
N ASN A 45 2.04 -3.83 -18.01
CA ASN A 45 1.99 -2.64 -18.85
C ASN A 45 3.39 -1.99 -19.01
N ASP A 46 4.45 -2.74 -18.75
CA ASP A 46 5.86 -2.30 -18.74
C ASP A 46 6.23 -1.23 -17.70
N GLU A 47 5.30 -0.79 -16.85
CA GLU A 47 5.60 0.14 -15.76
C GLU A 47 6.38 -0.53 -14.62
N LYS A 48 7.32 0.24 -14.05
CA LYS A 48 8.00 -0.10 -12.80
C LYS A 48 7.41 0.69 -11.66
N VAL A 49 7.00 0.01 -10.61
CA VAL A 49 6.37 0.62 -9.45
C VAL A 49 7.22 0.39 -8.20
N ARG A 50 7.56 1.48 -7.51
CA ARG A 50 8.18 1.44 -6.18
C ARG A 50 7.10 1.63 -5.13
N LEU A 51 7.13 0.76 -4.12
CA LEU A 51 6.21 0.80 -2.99
C LEU A 51 6.47 2.05 -2.13
N ILE A 52 5.43 2.87 -1.94
CA ILE A 52 5.51 4.07 -1.10
C ILE A 52 5.59 3.69 0.38
N GLY A 53 6.40 4.45 1.13
CA GLY A 53 6.39 4.45 2.59
C GLY A 53 7.13 3.29 3.24
N ILE A 54 7.79 2.44 2.45
CA ILE A 54 8.56 1.30 2.93
C ILE A 54 10.02 1.35 2.47
N ASP A 55 10.90 0.70 3.22
CA ASP A 55 12.30 0.43 2.87
C ASP A 55 12.66 -1.00 3.28
N VAL A 56 12.96 -1.84 2.30
CA VAL A 56 13.34 -3.23 2.56
C VAL A 56 14.85 -3.33 2.83
N PRO A 57 15.30 -4.06 3.87
CA PRO A 57 16.72 -4.25 4.15
C PRO A 57 17.50 -4.78 2.94
N ALA A 58 18.77 -4.37 2.84
CA ALA A 58 19.67 -4.85 1.79
C ALA A 58 19.74 -6.38 1.79
N SER A 59 19.59 -7.01 0.62
CA SER A 59 19.65 -8.47 0.45
C SER A 59 21.05 -9.01 0.10
N SER A 60 22.05 -8.12 0.03
CA SER A 60 23.44 -8.44 -0.30
C SER A 60 24.39 -7.37 0.26
N LYS A 61 25.71 -7.64 0.22
CA LYS A 61 26.73 -6.67 0.63
C LYS A 61 26.84 -5.55 -0.41
N ASN A 62 26.21 -4.42 -0.13
CA ASN A 62 26.19 -3.24 -1.00
C ASN A 62 26.30 -1.95 -0.16
N VAL A 63 26.25 -0.78 -0.82
CA VAL A 63 26.34 0.52 -0.15
C VAL A 63 25.21 0.69 0.87
N LYS A 64 23.97 0.30 0.51
CA LYS A 64 22.79 0.39 1.37
C LYS A 64 22.94 -0.36 2.69
N LEU A 65 23.63 -1.52 2.69
CA LEU A 65 23.84 -2.30 3.91
C LEU A 65 24.55 -1.50 5.02
N ARG A 66 25.45 -0.57 4.66
CA ARG A 66 26.12 0.28 5.66
C ARG A 66 25.13 1.20 6.36
N ASP A 67 24.21 1.78 5.59
CA ASP A 67 23.17 2.66 6.12
C ASP A 67 22.16 1.86 6.95
N ASP A 68 21.78 0.67 6.50
CA ASP A 68 20.87 -0.21 7.23
C ASP A 68 21.46 -0.60 8.61
N ILE A 69 22.75 -0.95 8.67
CA ILE A 69 23.44 -1.26 9.93
C ILE A 69 23.43 -0.04 10.87
N LYS A 70 23.74 1.15 10.35
CA LYS A 70 23.75 2.39 11.15
C LYS A 70 22.35 2.72 11.69
N ASN A 71 21.33 2.55 10.86
CA ASN A 71 19.96 2.96 11.20
C ASN A 71 19.26 1.96 12.13
N THR A 72 19.62 0.68 12.07
CA THR A 72 18.94 -0.39 12.83
C THR A 72 19.76 -0.89 14.01
N GLY A 73 21.08 -0.72 14.00
CA GLY A 73 22.01 -1.33 14.96
C GLY A 73 22.16 -2.85 14.81
N LYS A 74 21.51 -3.47 13.81
CA LYS A 74 21.60 -4.91 13.55
C LYS A 74 22.83 -5.25 12.74
N ASP A 75 23.33 -6.47 12.89
CA ASP A 75 24.49 -6.95 12.16
C ASP A 75 24.17 -7.20 10.67
N ALA A 76 25.24 -7.23 9.87
CA ALA A 76 25.14 -7.39 8.42
C ALA A 76 24.45 -8.69 7.99
N ALA A 77 24.65 -9.80 8.70
CA ALA A 77 24.10 -11.09 8.31
C ALA A 77 22.58 -11.12 8.55
N THR A 78 22.13 -10.59 9.68
CA THR A 78 20.70 -10.44 10.01
C THR A 78 19.97 -9.58 8.97
N LEU A 79 20.53 -8.43 8.60
CA LEU A 79 19.90 -7.55 7.60
C LEU A 79 19.85 -8.19 6.21
N ILE A 80 20.92 -8.86 5.79
CA ILE A 80 20.95 -9.61 4.52
C ILE A 80 19.90 -10.73 4.49
N ALA A 81 19.77 -11.48 5.59
CA ALA A 81 18.76 -12.53 5.71
C ALA A 81 17.34 -11.94 5.64
N ALA A 82 17.08 -10.86 6.37
CA ALA A 82 15.80 -10.15 6.34
C ALA A 82 15.43 -9.66 4.93
N GLY A 83 16.37 -9.00 4.23
CA GLY A 83 16.16 -8.53 2.86
C GLY A 83 15.86 -9.67 1.86
N LYS A 84 16.55 -10.81 2.01
CA LYS A 84 16.27 -12.00 1.20
C LYS A 84 14.89 -12.60 1.49
N ASN A 85 14.51 -12.66 2.77
CA ASN A 85 13.21 -13.17 3.19
C ASN A 85 12.07 -12.29 2.68
N ALA A 86 12.20 -10.97 2.79
CA ALA A 86 11.24 -10.00 2.26
C ALA A 86 11.05 -10.14 0.74
N ALA A 87 12.14 -10.21 -0.02
CA ALA A 87 12.07 -10.39 -1.47
C ALA A 87 11.47 -11.75 -1.86
N LYS A 88 11.75 -12.82 -1.10
CA LYS A 88 11.16 -14.15 -1.30
C LYS A 88 9.66 -14.13 -1.00
N PHE A 89 9.25 -13.45 0.07
CA PHE A 89 7.85 -13.27 0.44
C PHE A 89 7.06 -12.57 -0.66
N LEU A 90 7.54 -11.41 -1.15
CA LEU A 90 6.90 -10.69 -2.25
C LEU A 90 6.80 -11.53 -3.53
N ARG A 91 7.87 -12.24 -3.91
CA ARG A 91 7.86 -13.10 -5.11
C ARG A 91 6.84 -14.22 -5.00
N LYS A 92 6.65 -14.80 -3.81
CA LYS A 92 5.65 -15.85 -3.60
C LYS A 92 4.24 -15.27 -3.64
N LEU A 93 4.06 -14.10 -3.01
CA LEU A 93 2.76 -13.44 -2.87
C LEU A 93 2.23 -12.90 -4.20
N LEU A 94 3.09 -12.28 -5.00
CA LEU A 94 2.67 -11.48 -6.16
C LEU A 94 2.87 -12.19 -7.50
N LYS A 95 3.23 -13.47 -7.52
CA LYS A 95 3.48 -14.18 -8.78
C LYS A 95 2.19 -14.26 -9.60
N ASN A 96 2.13 -13.51 -10.70
CA ASN A 96 0.96 -13.38 -11.57
C ASN A 96 -0.29 -12.82 -10.87
N GLU A 97 -0.09 -12.09 -9.78
CA GLU A 97 -1.20 -11.52 -9.00
C GLU A 97 -1.73 -10.26 -9.68
N LYS A 98 -3.05 -10.05 -9.60
CA LYS A 98 -3.68 -8.81 -10.07
C LYS A 98 -3.68 -7.80 -8.94
N VAL A 99 -3.00 -6.68 -9.18
CA VAL A 99 -2.86 -5.59 -8.22
C VAL A 99 -3.57 -4.34 -8.69
N VAL A 100 -4.03 -3.55 -7.72
CA VAL A 100 -4.58 -2.22 -7.90
C VAL A 100 -3.60 -1.23 -7.28
N LEU A 101 -3.33 -0.14 -8.00
CA LEU A 101 -2.41 0.90 -7.58
C LEU A 101 -3.23 2.08 -7.05
N GLU A 102 -2.86 2.58 -5.88
CA GLU A 102 -3.34 3.86 -5.37
C GLU A 102 -2.16 4.83 -5.28
N TYR A 103 -2.32 6.02 -5.86
CA TYR A 103 -1.29 7.04 -5.88
C TYR A 103 -1.42 8.01 -4.71
N ASP A 104 -0.32 8.72 -4.45
CA ASP A 104 -0.25 9.85 -3.52
C ASP A 104 0.28 11.08 -4.29
N ALA A 105 0.56 12.19 -3.59
CA ALA A 105 0.90 13.47 -4.19
C ALA A 105 2.12 13.45 -5.13
N GLY A 106 3.03 12.49 -4.98
CA GLY A 106 4.20 12.31 -5.84
C GLY A 106 4.03 11.13 -6.80
N GLU A 107 4.25 11.37 -8.10
CA GLU A 107 3.95 10.36 -9.13
C GLU A 107 5.13 9.46 -9.50
N LYS A 108 6.35 10.00 -9.61
CA LYS A 108 7.54 9.26 -10.10
C LYS A 108 8.83 9.70 -9.41
N ASP A 109 9.80 8.78 -9.30
CA ASP A 109 11.17 9.13 -8.93
C ASP A 109 12.04 9.51 -10.14
N LYS A 110 13.26 9.98 -9.83
CA LYS A 110 14.30 10.35 -10.83
C LYS A 110 14.67 9.21 -11.78
N SER A 111 14.42 7.96 -11.41
CA SER A 111 14.69 6.78 -12.24
C SER A 111 13.51 6.39 -13.14
N GLY A 112 12.40 7.14 -13.07
CA GLY A 112 11.19 6.91 -13.85
C GLY A 112 10.25 5.87 -13.24
N ARG A 113 10.53 5.34 -12.04
CA ARG A 113 9.62 4.42 -11.35
C ARG A 113 8.43 5.19 -10.81
N ARG A 114 7.23 4.68 -11.04
CA ARG A 114 5.98 5.18 -10.45
C ARG A 114 5.95 4.86 -8.96
N TRP A 115 5.42 5.76 -8.16
CA TRP A 115 5.23 5.54 -6.72
C TRP A 115 3.77 5.18 -6.46
N ALA A 116 3.53 4.05 -5.80
CA ALA A 116 2.17 3.65 -5.46
C ALA A 116 2.09 2.86 -4.14
N TYR A 117 0.91 2.92 -3.55
CA TYR A 117 0.37 1.93 -2.64
C TYR A 117 -0.25 0.79 -3.44
N ILE A 118 -0.03 -0.45 -3.00
CA ILE A 118 -0.46 -1.63 -3.74
C ILE A 118 -1.51 -2.39 -2.94
N TYR A 119 -2.60 -2.71 -3.62
CA TYR A 119 -3.68 -3.56 -3.12
C TYR A 119 -3.86 -4.78 -4.01
N PHE A 120 -4.31 -5.89 -3.46
CA PHE A 120 -4.80 -7.03 -4.23
C PHE A 120 -5.96 -7.68 -3.50
N TYR A 121 -6.85 -8.33 -4.25
CA TYR A 121 -8.04 -8.96 -3.70
C TYR A 121 -7.76 -10.42 -3.42
N LEU A 122 -8.23 -10.91 -2.28
CA LEU A 122 -8.20 -12.33 -2.01
C LEU A 122 -9.35 -12.99 -2.76
N ASP A 123 -9.09 -14.12 -3.41
CA ASP A 123 -10.16 -14.94 -4.01
C ASP A 123 -11.06 -15.45 -2.88
N PRO A 124 -12.35 -15.08 -2.82
CA PRO A 124 -13.26 -15.55 -1.77
C PRO A 124 -13.43 -17.08 -1.76
N LYS A 125 -13.09 -17.75 -2.87
CA LYS A 125 -13.14 -19.21 -3.00
C LYS A 125 -11.94 -19.89 -2.37
N LEU A 126 -10.82 -19.18 -2.20
CA LEU A 126 -9.72 -19.64 -1.38
C LEU A 126 -10.17 -19.45 0.06
N ASN A 127 -10.61 -20.54 0.70
CA ASN A 127 -10.98 -20.58 2.13
C ASN A 127 -9.72 -20.39 3.01
N MET A 128 -9.02 -19.29 2.80
CA MET A 128 -7.75 -18.92 3.40
C MET A 128 -8.03 -17.98 4.56
N GLU A 129 -7.60 -18.40 5.75
CA GLU A 129 -7.46 -17.48 6.86
C GLU A 129 -6.33 -16.49 6.54
N ILE A 130 -6.62 -15.20 6.69
CA ILE A 130 -5.61 -14.15 6.49
C ILE A 130 -4.62 -14.24 7.65
N PRO A 131 -3.31 -14.38 7.38
CA PRO A 131 -2.33 -14.40 8.44
C PRO A 131 -2.43 -13.14 9.30
N GLU A 132 -2.34 -13.29 10.62
CA GLU A 132 -2.45 -12.16 11.56
C GLU A 132 -1.47 -11.02 11.23
N ALA A 133 -0.30 -11.35 10.67
CA ALA A 133 0.72 -10.38 10.29
C ALA A 133 0.39 -9.57 9.02
N TRP A 134 -0.68 -9.91 8.29
CA TRP A 134 -1.12 -9.19 7.09
C TRP A 134 -2.10 -8.08 7.44
N TYR A 135 -2.14 -7.04 6.60
CA TYR A 135 -3.09 -5.95 6.73
C TYR A 135 -4.11 -6.03 5.61
N ALA A 136 -5.37 -6.26 5.96
CA ALA A 136 -6.48 -6.32 5.02
C ALA A 136 -7.60 -5.38 5.48
N GLU A 137 -8.29 -4.81 4.50
CA GLU A 137 -9.37 -3.85 4.70
C GLU A 137 -10.48 -4.08 3.68
N LEU A 138 -11.69 -3.60 3.98
CA LEU A 138 -12.79 -3.65 3.03
C LEU A 138 -12.56 -2.58 1.95
N SER A 139 -12.71 -2.97 0.68
CA SER A 139 -12.59 -2.04 -0.44
C SER A 139 -13.70 -0.97 -0.39
N PRO A 140 -13.36 0.31 -0.59
CA PRO A 140 -14.34 1.40 -0.55
C PRO A 140 -15.25 1.45 -1.79
N GLU A 141 -14.86 0.79 -2.89
CA GLU A 141 -15.42 1.02 -4.23
C GLU A 141 -16.45 -0.02 -4.69
N THR A 142 -16.73 -1.07 -3.90
CA THR A 142 -17.68 -2.12 -4.29
C THR A 142 -18.93 -2.10 -3.42
N GLU A 143 -20.11 -2.21 -4.03
CA GLU A 143 -21.38 -2.42 -3.31
C GLU A 143 -21.30 -3.67 -2.41
N GLU A 144 -20.45 -4.63 -2.78
CA GLU A 144 -20.20 -5.88 -2.06
C GLU A 144 -18.99 -5.81 -1.09
N ARG A 145 -18.36 -4.64 -0.90
CA ARG A 145 -17.22 -4.40 0.03
C ARG A 145 -16.24 -5.57 0.11
N GLN A 146 -15.66 -5.94 -1.03
CA GLN A 146 -14.72 -7.04 -1.10
C GLN A 146 -13.46 -6.74 -0.25
N LEU A 147 -12.97 -7.75 0.47
CA LEU A 147 -11.74 -7.66 1.26
C LEU A 147 -10.51 -7.57 0.35
N ARG A 148 -9.65 -6.59 0.60
CA ARG A 148 -8.38 -6.38 -0.11
C ARG A 148 -7.21 -6.34 0.87
N VAL A 149 -6.07 -6.86 0.46
CA VAL A 149 -4.82 -6.77 1.23
C VAL A 149 -4.09 -5.50 0.82
N PHE A 150 -3.67 -4.71 1.81
CA PHE A 150 -2.77 -3.57 1.59
C PHE A 150 -1.32 -4.06 1.73
N LEU A 151 -0.63 -4.18 0.59
CA LEU A 151 0.70 -4.77 0.53
C LEU A 151 1.74 -3.98 1.35
N ASN A 152 1.78 -2.65 1.20
CA ASN A 152 2.76 -1.80 1.89
C ASN A 152 2.63 -1.93 3.42
N ALA A 153 1.39 -1.84 3.92
CA ALA A 153 1.08 -2.05 5.33
C ALA A 153 1.44 -3.47 5.80
N THR A 154 1.14 -4.50 4.99
CA THR A 154 1.50 -5.89 5.27
C THR A 154 3.01 -6.08 5.40
N MET A 155 3.80 -5.46 4.51
CA MET A 155 5.27 -5.55 4.55
C MET A 155 5.85 -4.97 5.84
N ILE A 156 5.29 -3.86 6.34
CA ILE A 156 5.71 -3.27 7.62
C ILE A 156 5.24 -4.13 8.79
N ARG A 157 3.94 -4.48 8.85
CA ARG A 157 3.32 -5.22 9.94
C ARG A 157 3.93 -6.61 10.15
N SER A 158 4.36 -7.24 9.06
CA SER A 158 5.07 -8.54 9.07
C SER A 158 6.57 -8.42 9.35
N GLY A 159 7.12 -7.20 9.53
CA GLY A 159 8.55 -6.99 9.78
C GLY A 159 9.46 -7.28 8.59
N TYR A 160 8.93 -7.24 7.37
CA TYR A 160 9.71 -7.39 6.13
C TYR A 160 10.27 -6.06 5.61
N ALA A 161 9.73 -4.93 6.06
CA ALA A 161 10.18 -3.61 5.66
C ALA A 161 10.17 -2.63 6.85
N LEU A 162 11.05 -1.65 6.80
CA LEU A 162 11.04 -0.47 7.65
C LEU A 162 10.11 0.59 7.06
N MET A 163 9.49 1.40 7.91
CA MET A 163 8.78 2.60 7.47
C MET A 163 9.79 3.63 6.92
N LYS A 164 9.49 4.20 5.74
CA LYS A 164 10.28 5.27 5.13
C LYS A 164 9.40 6.27 4.39
N ILE A 165 9.14 7.39 5.04
CA ILE A 165 8.31 8.46 4.49
C ILE A 165 9.17 9.40 3.67
N ILE A 166 8.74 9.62 2.42
CA ILE A 166 9.38 10.55 1.48
C ILE A 166 8.31 11.56 1.03
N PRO A 167 8.34 12.81 1.55
CA PRO A 167 7.42 13.85 1.13
C PRO A 167 7.41 14.05 -0.40
N PRO A 168 6.26 14.37 -1.01
CA PRO A 168 4.98 14.69 -0.37
C PRO A 168 4.10 13.47 0.00
N ASN A 169 4.61 12.23 -0.16
CA ASN A 169 3.81 11.02 0.00
C ASN A 169 3.74 10.59 1.46
N VAL A 170 2.70 11.04 2.14
CA VAL A 170 2.53 10.92 3.58
C VAL A 170 1.17 10.35 3.97
N LYS A 171 0.32 9.98 3.01
CA LYS A 171 -1.08 9.58 3.23
C LYS A 171 -1.26 8.54 4.36
N PHE A 172 -0.38 7.54 4.41
CA PHE A 172 -0.45 6.45 5.41
C PHE A 172 0.66 6.49 6.47
N GLN A 173 1.30 7.64 6.70
CA GLN A 173 2.43 7.72 7.64
C GLN A 173 2.07 7.23 9.06
N ASP A 174 0.90 7.61 9.58
CA ASP A 174 0.52 7.30 10.95
C ASP A 174 0.19 5.81 11.10
N LEU A 175 -0.48 5.25 10.09
CA LEU A 175 -0.72 3.81 9.99
C LEU A 175 0.61 3.03 9.97
N PHE A 176 1.54 3.44 9.12
CA PHE A 176 2.84 2.76 8.99
C PHE A 176 3.67 2.85 10.27
N SER A 177 3.62 3.97 10.99
CA SER A 177 4.28 4.08 12.30
C SER A 177 3.72 3.06 13.28
N LYS A 178 2.38 3.01 13.42
CA LYS A 178 1.71 2.07 14.32
C LYS A 178 2.03 0.60 13.99
N LEU A 179 1.99 0.25 12.71
CA LEU A 179 2.26 -1.13 12.26
C LEU A 179 3.72 -1.53 12.47
N GLN A 180 4.65 -0.58 12.36
CA GLN A 180 6.05 -0.86 12.64
C GLN A 180 6.27 -1.13 14.14
N ASP A 181 5.61 -0.36 15.01
CA ASP A 181 5.69 -0.59 16.45
C ASP A 181 5.05 -1.93 16.84
N GLU A 182 3.91 -2.30 16.25
CA GLU A 182 3.33 -3.64 16.40
C GLU A 182 4.30 -4.74 15.95
N ALA A 183 4.98 -4.58 14.81
CA ALA A 183 5.94 -5.57 14.33
C ALA A 183 7.14 -5.75 15.27
N LYS A 184 7.58 -4.68 15.94
CA LYS A 184 8.63 -4.73 16.98
C LYS A 184 8.15 -5.43 18.23
N GLU A 185 6.99 -5.06 18.75
CA GLU A 185 6.39 -5.64 19.95
C GLU A 185 6.17 -7.15 19.80
N GLN A 186 5.71 -7.56 18.62
CA GLN A 186 5.46 -8.96 18.27
C GLN A 186 6.71 -9.70 17.76
N LYS A 187 7.87 -9.04 17.74
CA LYS A 187 9.15 -9.59 17.26
C LYS A 187 9.00 -10.31 15.92
N ARG A 188 8.43 -9.64 14.91
CA ARG A 188 8.18 -10.22 13.59
C ARG A 188 9.34 -9.94 12.64
N GLY A 189 9.71 -10.93 11.83
CA GLY A 189 10.61 -10.72 10.69
C GLY A 189 11.98 -10.21 11.13
N MET A 190 12.37 -9.01 10.70
CA MET A 190 13.67 -8.45 11.09
C MET A 190 13.77 -8.05 12.56
N TRP A 191 12.66 -8.01 13.31
CA TRP A 191 12.61 -7.63 14.73
C TRP A 191 12.77 -8.81 15.69
N GLU A 192 12.91 -10.03 15.17
CA GLU A 192 13.28 -11.23 15.93
C GLU A 192 14.65 -11.08 16.63
#